data_AF-A0A1W9QTJ2-F1
#
_entry.id   AF-A0A1W9QTJ2-F1
#
_cell.length_a   1.000
_cell.length_b   1.000
_cell.length_c   1.000
_cell.angle_alpha   90.00
_cell.angle_beta   90.00
_cell.angle_gamma   90.00
#
_symmetry.space_group_name_H-M   'P 1'
#
loop_
_entity.id
_entity.type
_entity.pdbx_description
1 polymer ?
#
loop_
_entity_poly.entity_id
_entity_poly.type
_entity_poly.pdbx_seq_one_letter_code
_entity_poly.pdbx_strand_id
1 'polypeptide(L)'
;MKTRSTIIALFFALLMSPALDAQEMNYQDFLDEANTSIKSEDYKEAINSLQMAISEIEKLMIVQIRETLPAEVMDYKADQSDDESSATAAMGMFGGGLSVERNYFKNPGDWDNYFKLSVLGNSPLLASVNMMLSNSMYLNSAGGKVIKVGARKGMMTDEGEGDFKFQLPLNSSLISVEGYGFSSSSAFMAVINKINFEEIAKALGE
;
A
#
# COMPACT_ATOMS: atom_id res chain seq x y z
N MET A 1 -51.50 -14.77 61.37
CA MET A 1 -50.95 -13.88 60.32
C MET A 1 -49.44 -13.81 60.46
N LYS A 2 -48.74 -13.66 59.32
CA LYS A 2 -47.27 -13.63 59.07
C LYS A 2 -46.70 -14.94 58.47
N THR A 3 -47.07 -15.30 57.23
CA THR A 3 -46.40 -15.01 55.93
C THR A 3 -44.92 -15.45 55.89
N ARG A 4 -44.64 -16.64 55.34
CA ARG A 4 -44.12 -16.87 53.97
C ARG A 4 -42.81 -16.10 53.68
N SER A 5 -41.67 -16.71 53.99
CA SER A 5 -40.35 -16.29 53.50
C SER A 5 -39.41 -17.49 53.50
N THR A 6 -39.52 -18.36 52.50
CA THR A 6 -38.55 -19.46 52.30
C THR A 6 -38.34 -19.82 50.84
N ILE A 7 -38.76 -18.98 49.88
CA ILE A 7 -38.62 -19.31 48.45
C ILE A 7 -38.18 -18.09 47.65
N ILE A 8 -37.06 -17.44 48.00
CA ILE A 8 -36.36 -16.51 47.09
C ILE A 8 -34.87 -16.51 47.43
N ALA A 9 -34.17 -17.62 47.18
CA ALA A 9 -32.70 -17.66 47.31
C ALA A 9 -32.03 -18.57 46.27
N LEU A 10 -32.68 -18.78 45.11
CA LEU A 10 -32.17 -19.69 44.08
C LEU A 10 -32.39 -19.16 42.65
N PHE A 11 -32.20 -17.85 42.43
CA PHE A 11 -32.38 -17.27 41.09
C PHE A 11 -31.46 -16.08 40.78
N PHE A 12 -30.22 -16.07 41.32
CA PHE A 12 -29.28 -14.97 41.06
C PHE A 12 -27.82 -15.42 40.84
N ALA A 13 -27.62 -16.61 40.26
CA ALA A 13 -26.28 -17.17 40.04
C ALA A 13 -26.02 -17.62 38.59
N LEU A 14 -26.75 -17.10 37.59
CA LEU A 14 -26.63 -17.61 36.22
C LEU A 14 -26.63 -16.52 35.13
N LEU A 15 -25.87 -15.43 35.31
CA LEU A 15 -25.59 -14.46 34.24
C LEU A 15 -24.17 -13.87 34.33
N MET A 16 -23.18 -14.65 34.78
CA MET A 16 -21.77 -14.36 34.47
C MET A 16 -21.40 -15.14 33.21
N SER A 17 -21.87 -14.67 32.06
CA SER A 17 -21.24 -15.05 30.80
C SER A 17 -19.80 -14.52 30.84
N PRO A 18 -18.76 -15.33 30.60
CA PRO A 18 -17.42 -14.80 30.42
C PRO A 18 -17.51 -13.77 29.28
N ALA A 19 -17.08 -12.54 29.55
CA ALA A 19 -16.85 -11.59 28.48
C ALA A 19 -15.82 -12.25 27.54
N LEU A 20 -16.25 -12.63 26.34
CA LEU A 20 -15.34 -12.93 25.26
C LEU A 20 -14.68 -11.60 24.92
N ASP A 21 -13.54 -11.33 25.54
CA ASP A 21 -12.68 -10.22 25.12
C ASP A 21 -12.26 -10.50 23.69
N ALA A 22 -12.70 -9.64 22.77
CA ALA A 22 -12.21 -9.65 21.41
C ALA A 22 -10.73 -9.24 21.46
N GLN A 23 -9.83 -10.18 21.17
CA GLN A 23 -8.42 -9.89 20.98
C GLN A 23 -8.17 -9.59 19.50
N GLU A 24 -7.36 -8.56 19.25
CA GLU A 24 -6.82 -8.32 17.91
C GLU A 24 -5.85 -9.46 17.58
N MET A 25 -6.14 -10.19 16.51
CA MET A 25 -5.29 -11.27 16.03
C MET A 25 -4.18 -10.69 15.16
N ASN A 26 -2.95 -11.16 15.38
CA ASN A 26 -1.80 -10.86 14.54
C ASN A 26 -1.51 -12.01 13.57
N TYR A 27 -0.52 -11.84 12.69
CA TYR A 27 -0.16 -12.86 11.70
C TYR A 27 0.15 -14.23 12.31
N GLN A 28 0.74 -14.27 13.52
CA GLN A 28 1.11 -15.53 14.18
C GLN A 28 -0.13 -16.31 14.62
N ASP A 29 -1.15 -15.61 15.13
CA ASP A 29 -2.42 -16.22 15.54
C ASP A 29 -3.14 -16.85 14.34
N PHE A 30 -3.18 -16.14 13.22
CA PHE A 30 -3.75 -16.64 11.97
C PHE A 30 -2.97 -17.81 11.38
N LEU A 31 -1.63 -17.85 11.52
CA LEU A 31 -0.83 -19.00 11.11
C LEU A 31 -1.13 -20.23 11.97
N ASP A 32 -1.33 -20.06 13.28
CA ASP A 32 -1.68 -21.14 14.20
C ASP A 32 -3.08 -21.69 13.93
N GLU A 33 -4.04 -20.81 13.63
CA GLU A 33 -5.39 -21.19 13.20
C GLU A 33 -5.36 -21.95 11.86
N ALA A 34 -4.62 -21.46 10.86
CA ALA A 34 -4.45 -22.15 9.59
C ALA A 34 -3.90 -23.57 9.79
N ASN A 35 -2.87 -23.73 10.63
CA ASN A 35 -2.30 -25.03 10.95
C ASN A 35 -3.30 -25.97 11.64
N THR A 36 -4.16 -25.42 12.50
CA THR A 36 -5.22 -26.19 13.16
C THR A 36 -6.25 -26.67 12.16
N SER A 37 -6.71 -25.79 11.27
CA SER A 37 -7.68 -26.08 10.21
C SER A 37 -7.14 -27.10 9.19
N ILE A 38 -5.84 -27.04 8.84
CA ILE A 38 -5.20 -28.05 7.99
C ILE A 38 -5.26 -29.44 8.64
N LYS A 39 -4.95 -29.54 9.94
CA LYS A 39 -4.95 -30.83 10.67
C LYS A 39 -6.35 -31.44 10.76
N SER A 40 -7.39 -30.60 10.77
CA SER A 40 -8.79 -31.05 10.75
C SER A 40 -9.37 -31.20 9.35
N GLU A 41 -8.55 -31.08 8.30
CA GLU A 41 -8.96 -31.13 6.89
C GLU A 41 -9.99 -30.03 6.48
N ASP A 42 -10.09 -28.96 7.28
CA ASP A 42 -10.90 -27.77 6.94
C ASP A 42 -10.06 -26.79 6.10
N TYR A 43 -9.87 -27.17 4.83
CA TYR A 43 -9.02 -26.39 3.93
C TYR A 43 -9.60 -25.02 3.60
N LYS A 44 -10.92 -24.84 3.69
CA LYS A 44 -11.54 -23.53 3.45
C LYS A 44 -11.13 -22.56 4.54
N GLU A 45 -11.22 -22.98 5.80
CA GLU A 45 -10.81 -22.12 6.92
C GLU A 45 -9.30 -21.90 6.94
N ALA A 46 -8.51 -22.92 6.61
CA ALA A 46 -7.07 -22.75 6.45
C ALA A 46 -6.72 -21.67 5.42
N ILE A 47 -7.42 -21.62 4.28
CA ILE A 47 -7.20 -20.58 3.26
C ILE A 47 -7.56 -19.19 3.81
N ASN A 48 -8.69 -19.06 4.51
CA ASN A 48 -9.12 -17.78 5.09
C ASN A 48 -8.09 -17.27 6.10
N SER A 49 -7.65 -18.10 7.05
CA SER A 49 -6.65 -17.71 8.04
C SER A 49 -5.31 -17.35 7.38
N LEU A 50 -4.87 -18.09 6.35
CA LEU A 50 -3.66 -17.72 5.60
C LEU A 50 -3.79 -16.36 4.89
N GLN A 51 -4.94 -16.03 4.33
CA GLN A 51 -5.19 -14.72 3.72
C GLN A 51 -5.13 -13.60 4.75
N MET A 52 -5.68 -13.82 5.95
CA MET A 52 -5.59 -12.87 7.05
C MET A 52 -4.14 -12.70 7.54
N ALA A 53 -3.37 -13.78 7.64
CA ALA A 53 -1.94 -13.72 7.96
C ALA A 53 -1.14 -12.93 6.90
N ILE A 54 -1.43 -13.12 5.61
CA ILE A 54 -0.81 -12.36 4.52
C ILE A 54 -1.12 -10.88 4.67
N SER A 55 -2.37 -10.51 4.93
CA SER A 55 -2.77 -9.11 5.13
C SER A 55 -2.01 -8.45 6.29
N GLU A 56 -1.83 -9.15 7.42
CA GLU A 56 -1.02 -8.65 8.55
C GLU A 56 0.46 -8.48 8.19
N ILE A 57 1.04 -9.40 7.41
CA ILE A 57 2.43 -9.27 6.93
C ILE A 57 2.57 -8.11 5.95
N GLU A 58 1.61 -7.91 5.04
CA GLU A 58 1.60 -6.78 4.12
C GLU A 58 1.55 -5.44 4.85
N LYS A 59 0.83 -5.33 5.98
CA LYS A 59 0.87 -4.13 6.84
C LYS A 59 2.28 -3.84 7.35
N LEU A 60 3.03 -4.86 7.75
CA LEU A 60 4.42 -4.69 8.17
C LEU A 60 5.30 -4.22 7.00
N MET A 61 5.09 -4.79 5.81
CA MET A 61 5.79 -4.36 4.60
C MET A 61 5.48 -2.90 4.23
N ILE A 62 4.21 -2.47 4.34
CA ILE A 62 3.80 -1.07 4.13
C ILE A 62 4.61 -0.13 5.02
N VAL A 63 4.75 -0.45 6.31
CA VAL A 63 5.56 0.33 7.25
C VAL A 63 7.02 0.41 6.78
N GLN A 64 7.62 -0.73 6.45
CA GLN A 64 9.00 -0.80 5.99
C GLN A 64 9.23 0.00 4.70
N ILE A 65 8.32 -0.07 3.74
CA ILE A 65 8.41 0.70 2.49
C ILE A 65 8.29 2.19 2.78
N ARG A 66 7.33 2.62 3.62
CA ARG A 66 7.18 4.04 4.01
C ARG A 66 8.45 4.63 4.59
N GLU A 67 9.22 3.87 5.35
CA GLU A 67 10.50 4.32 5.92
C GLU A 67 11.56 4.58 4.83
N THR A 68 11.43 3.94 3.66
CA THR A 68 12.32 4.17 2.51
C THR A 68 11.90 5.33 1.61
N LEU A 69 10.65 5.77 1.69
CA LEU A 69 10.20 6.93 0.93
C LEU A 69 10.88 8.18 1.51
N PRO A 70 11.47 9.05 0.66
CA PRO A 70 12.22 10.20 1.12
C PRO A 70 11.33 11.16 1.92
N ALA A 71 11.88 11.82 2.94
CA ALA A 71 11.18 12.88 3.67
C ALA A 71 11.12 14.19 2.87
N GLU A 72 12.08 14.40 1.98
CA GLU A 72 12.19 15.58 1.12
C GLU A 72 12.81 15.17 -0.21
N VAL A 73 12.31 15.73 -1.30
CA VAL A 73 12.88 15.59 -2.65
C VAL A 73 13.01 16.97 -3.24
N MET A 74 14.25 17.40 -3.49
CA MET A 74 14.53 18.79 -3.88
C MET A 74 14.00 19.78 -2.83
N ASP A 75 13.05 20.65 -3.19
CA ASP A 75 12.38 21.60 -2.31
C ASP A 75 10.97 21.15 -1.89
N TYR A 76 10.57 19.92 -2.24
CA TYR A 76 9.27 19.35 -1.87
C TYR A 76 9.40 18.48 -0.62
N LYS A 77 8.52 18.71 0.35
CA LYS A 77 8.46 17.96 1.61
C LYS A 77 7.31 16.99 1.59
N ALA A 78 7.56 15.79 2.11
CA ALA A 78 6.54 14.78 2.35
C ALA A 78 5.40 15.34 3.21
N ASP A 79 4.16 15.03 2.83
CA ASP A 79 3.02 15.13 3.71
C ASP A 79 2.97 13.90 4.61
N GLN A 80 3.35 14.08 5.87
CA GLN A 80 3.39 12.99 6.85
C GLN A 80 1.99 12.49 7.22
N SER A 81 0.91 13.23 6.92
CA SER A 81 -0.45 12.75 7.16
C SER A 81 -0.83 11.59 6.22
N ASP A 82 -0.14 11.46 5.07
CA ASP A 82 -0.32 10.32 4.15
C ASP A 82 0.19 9.00 4.73
N ASP A 83 1.10 9.06 5.70
CA ASP A 83 1.62 7.86 6.35
C ASP A 83 0.57 7.21 7.25
N GLU A 84 -0.37 7.97 7.81
CA GLU A 84 -1.46 7.38 8.59
C GLU A 84 -2.59 6.82 7.69
N SER A 85 -2.85 7.46 6.54
CA SER A 85 -3.93 7.08 5.62
C SER A 85 -3.58 5.90 4.70
N SER A 86 -2.30 5.73 4.37
CA SER A 86 -1.82 4.63 3.50
C SER A 86 -2.00 3.23 4.11
N ALA A 87 -1.98 3.11 5.44
CA ALA A 87 -2.22 1.83 6.12
C ALA A 87 -3.65 1.31 5.89
N THR A 88 -4.59 2.22 5.64
CA THR A 88 -6.03 1.92 5.48
C THR A 88 -6.43 1.83 4.01
N ALA A 89 -5.74 2.54 3.11
CA ALA A 89 -6.05 2.62 1.68
C ALA A 89 -5.65 1.37 0.87
N ALA A 90 -4.63 0.61 1.33
CA ALA A 90 -4.15 -0.62 0.70
C ALA A 90 -5.24 -1.71 0.50
N MET A 91 -6.31 -1.66 1.30
CA MET A 91 -7.38 -2.65 1.29
C MET A 91 -8.53 -2.34 0.31
N GLY A 92 -8.66 -1.10 -0.18
CA GLY A 92 -9.96 -0.59 -0.69
C GLY A 92 -10.14 -0.48 -2.20
N MET A 93 -9.12 -0.07 -2.97
CA MET A 93 -9.35 0.40 -4.35
C MET A 93 -8.78 -0.50 -5.46
N PHE A 94 -7.75 -1.30 -5.19
CA PHE A 94 -7.09 -2.16 -6.19
C PHE A 94 -7.13 -3.66 -5.88
N GLY A 95 -8.05 -4.08 -5.00
CA GLY A 95 -8.31 -5.50 -4.76
C GLY A 95 -7.56 -6.13 -3.59
N GLY A 96 -7.12 -5.32 -2.61
CA GLY A 96 -6.34 -5.80 -1.46
C GLY A 96 -4.92 -6.13 -1.89
N GLY A 97 -3.96 -5.32 -1.47
CA GLY A 97 -2.56 -5.60 -1.73
C GLY A 97 -1.65 -4.50 -1.21
N LEU A 98 -0.36 -4.78 -1.27
CA LEU A 98 0.71 -3.87 -0.85
C LEU A 98 0.67 -2.55 -1.65
N SER A 99 0.17 -1.47 -1.06
CA SER A 99 0.13 -0.15 -1.68
C SER A 99 0.58 0.94 -0.71
N VAL A 100 1.47 1.82 -1.16
CA VAL A 100 1.96 2.98 -0.40
C VAL A 100 1.87 4.21 -1.29
N GLU A 101 1.33 5.30 -0.78
CA GLU A 101 1.29 6.59 -1.48
C GLU A 101 1.78 7.70 -0.55
N ARG A 102 2.46 8.70 -1.11
CA ARG A 102 2.86 9.90 -0.37
C ARG A 102 2.91 11.12 -1.29
N ASN A 103 2.26 12.19 -0.87
CA ASN A 103 2.30 13.48 -1.54
C ASN A 103 3.47 14.31 -1.03
N TYR A 104 3.98 15.15 -1.93
CA TYR A 104 5.14 15.99 -1.71
C TYR A 104 4.86 17.40 -2.20
N PHE A 105 5.00 18.37 -1.30
CA PHE A 105 4.63 19.76 -1.54
C PHE A 105 5.79 20.71 -1.30
N LYS A 106 5.94 21.76 -2.11
CA LYS A 106 6.90 22.84 -1.80
C LYS A 106 6.53 23.60 -0.54
N ASN A 107 5.24 23.88 -0.40
CA ASN A 107 4.63 24.44 0.79
C ASN A 107 3.55 23.46 1.29
N PRO A 108 3.47 23.16 2.59
CA PRO A 108 2.49 22.19 3.10
C PRO A 108 1.06 22.48 2.62
N GLY A 109 0.43 21.50 1.96
CA GLY A 109 -0.94 21.57 1.45
C GLY A 109 -1.16 22.37 0.16
N ASP A 110 -0.09 22.75 -0.55
CA ASP A 110 -0.15 23.50 -1.81
C ASP A 110 -0.38 22.59 -3.03
N TRP A 111 -1.64 22.49 -3.47
CA TRP A 111 -2.05 21.61 -4.57
C TRP A 111 -1.79 22.19 -5.98
N ASP A 112 -1.22 23.39 -6.10
CA ASP A 112 -0.92 23.99 -7.41
C ASP A 112 0.37 23.42 -8.02
N ASN A 113 1.31 22.96 -7.18
CA ASN A 113 2.55 22.35 -7.63
C ASN A 113 3.05 21.32 -6.60
N TYR A 114 2.80 20.05 -6.89
CA TYR A 114 3.11 18.93 -6.01
C TYR A 114 3.40 17.68 -6.82
N PHE A 115 3.93 16.64 -6.18
CA PHE A 115 3.97 15.32 -6.79
C PHE A 115 3.57 14.24 -5.79
N LYS A 116 3.08 13.12 -6.31
CA LYS A 116 2.71 11.93 -5.57
C LYS A 116 3.64 10.79 -5.96
N LEU A 117 4.25 10.14 -4.98
CA LEU A 117 4.99 8.89 -5.15
C LEU A 117 4.07 7.75 -4.70
N SER A 118 3.79 6.81 -5.59
CA SER A 118 3.04 5.60 -5.28
C SER A 118 3.86 4.35 -5.57
N VAL A 119 3.68 3.34 -4.72
CA VAL A 119 4.29 2.03 -4.81
C VAL A 119 3.16 1.02 -4.74
N LEU A 120 3.02 0.22 -5.79
CA LEU A 120 2.02 -0.85 -5.85
C LEU A 120 2.76 -2.19 -6.01
N GLY A 121 2.78 -2.97 -4.93
CA GLY A 121 3.22 -4.36 -4.94
C GLY A 121 2.24 -5.24 -5.70
N ASN A 122 2.76 -6.31 -6.32
CA ASN A 122 1.95 -7.28 -7.07
C ASN A 122 1.05 -6.62 -8.13
N SER A 123 1.57 -5.60 -8.82
CA SER A 123 0.77 -4.71 -9.64
C SER A 123 0.15 -5.42 -10.85
N PRO A 124 -1.18 -5.39 -11.04
CA PRO A 124 -1.83 -5.93 -12.24
C PRO A 124 -1.48 -5.13 -13.51
N LEU A 125 -0.99 -3.89 -13.34
CA LEU A 125 -0.58 -3.00 -14.42
C LEU A 125 0.83 -3.33 -14.94
N LEU A 126 1.58 -4.19 -14.25
CA LEU A 126 2.97 -4.46 -14.62
C LEU A 126 3.08 -5.03 -16.04
N ALA A 127 2.16 -5.93 -16.41
CA ALA A 127 2.13 -6.53 -17.73
C ALA A 127 1.88 -5.50 -18.84
N SER A 128 0.97 -4.54 -18.63
CA SER A 128 0.67 -3.51 -19.62
C SER A 128 1.82 -2.51 -19.75
N VAL A 129 2.42 -2.08 -18.64
CA VAL A 129 3.58 -1.18 -18.65
C VAL A 129 4.78 -1.82 -19.36
N ASN A 130 5.07 -3.09 -19.07
CA ASN A 130 6.15 -3.83 -19.74
C ASN A 130 5.90 -3.99 -21.24
N MET A 131 4.65 -4.27 -21.64
CA MET A 131 4.27 -4.33 -23.05
C MET A 131 4.54 -3.00 -23.75
N MET A 132 4.15 -1.87 -23.16
CA MET A 132 4.39 -0.54 -23.72
C MET A 132 5.89 -0.23 -23.84
N LEU A 133 6.69 -0.53 -22.82
CA LEU A 133 8.15 -0.32 -22.86
C LEU A 133 8.86 -1.19 -23.91
N SER A 134 8.34 -2.40 -24.16
CA SER A 134 8.89 -3.30 -25.17
C SER A 134 8.53 -2.90 -26.60
N ASN A 135 7.51 -2.07 -26.80
CA ASN A 135 6.99 -1.71 -28.12
C ASN A 135 6.90 -0.19 -28.32
N SER A 136 7.86 0.33 -29.10
CA SER A 136 7.97 1.76 -29.38
C SER A 136 6.74 2.37 -30.05
N MET A 137 5.94 1.61 -30.80
CA MET A 137 4.74 2.14 -31.46
C MET A 137 3.67 2.49 -30.41
N TYR A 138 3.42 1.59 -29.46
CA TYR A 138 2.46 1.81 -28.39
C TYR A 138 2.92 2.95 -27.46
N LEU A 139 4.20 2.96 -27.09
CA LEU A 139 4.77 4.01 -26.26
C LEU A 139 4.55 5.41 -26.88
N ASN A 140 4.91 5.57 -28.16
CA ASN A 140 4.75 6.84 -28.86
C ASN A 140 3.27 7.26 -29.00
N SER A 141 2.36 6.29 -29.23
CA SER A 141 0.92 6.57 -29.33
C SER A 141 0.29 7.06 -28.02
N ALA A 142 0.85 6.64 -26.89
CA ALA A 142 0.45 7.09 -25.56
C ALA A 142 1.17 8.38 -25.12
N GLY A 143 1.93 9.03 -26.00
CA GLY A 143 2.74 10.20 -25.66
C GLY A 143 3.93 9.90 -24.73
N GLY A 144 4.26 8.62 -24.56
CA GLY A 144 5.27 8.15 -23.64
C GLY A 144 6.71 8.27 -24.19
N LYS A 145 7.67 8.37 -23.28
CA LYS A 145 9.11 8.32 -23.55
C LYS A 145 9.77 7.34 -22.59
N VAL A 146 10.79 6.61 -23.07
CA VAL A 146 11.59 5.74 -22.20
C VAL A 146 12.59 6.61 -21.43
N ILE A 147 12.55 6.53 -20.11
CA ILE A 147 13.54 7.14 -19.21
C ILE A 147 14.32 6.02 -18.54
N LYS A 148 15.64 6.18 -18.45
CA LYS A 148 16.51 5.23 -17.73
C LYS A 148 16.84 5.81 -16.36
N VAL A 149 16.60 5.04 -15.31
CA VAL A 149 16.95 5.39 -13.93
C VAL A 149 17.76 4.25 -13.34
N GLY A 150 19.03 4.51 -13.04
CA GLY A 150 19.99 3.46 -12.67
C GLY A 150 20.12 2.40 -13.79
N ALA A 151 19.90 1.14 -13.44
CA ALA A 151 19.89 0.02 -14.38
C ALA A 151 18.52 -0.23 -15.04
N ARG A 152 17.45 0.36 -14.52
CA ARG A 152 16.06 0.08 -14.92
C ARG A 152 15.55 1.11 -15.95
N LYS A 153 14.57 0.70 -16.74
CA LYS A 153 13.87 1.54 -17.71
C LYS A 153 12.44 1.77 -17.21
N GLY A 154 12.02 3.02 -17.22
CA GLY A 154 10.64 3.42 -16.95
C GLY A 154 10.05 4.20 -18.13
N MET A 155 8.76 4.46 -18.03
CA MET A 155 7.98 5.22 -18.99
C MET A 155 7.60 6.56 -18.38
N MET A 156 7.88 7.66 -19.06
CA MET A 156 7.37 8.99 -18.73
C MET A 156 6.34 9.43 -19.76
N THR A 157 5.17 9.85 -19.31
CA THR A 157 4.08 10.39 -20.13
C THR A 157 3.84 11.85 -19.72
N ASP A 158 3.59 12.69 -20.72
CA ASP A 158 3.12 14.07 -20.55
C ASP A 158 1.59 14.04 -20.67
N GLU A 159 0.89 14.37 -19.59
CA GLU A 159 -0.57 14.33 -19.54
C GLU A 159 -1.19 15.70 -19.89
N GLY A 160 -0.36 16.71 -20.17
CA GLY A 160 -0.77 18.08 -20.48
C GLY A 160 -0.85 18.96 -19.23
N GLU A 161 -0.99 20.28 -19.43
CA GLU A 161 -1.19 21.27 -18.35
C GLU A 161 -0.11 21.32 -17.25
N GLY A 162 1.08 20.73 -17.52
CA GLY A 162 2.15 20.63 -16.53
C GLY A 162 2.09 19.34 -15.69
N ASP A 163 1.20 18.43 -16.05
CA ASP A 163 1.04 17.14 -15.39
C ASP A 163 1.85 16.07 -16.11
N PHE A 164 2.58 15.28 -15.33
CA PHE A 164 3.48 14.26 -15.82
C PHE A 164 3.35 12.99 -15.01
N LYS A 165 3.49 11.86 -15.69
CA LYS A 165 3.48 10.54 -15.04
C LYS A 165 4.72 9.77 -15.39
N PHE A 166 5.45 9.30 -14.39
CA PHE A 166 6.56 8.38 -14.55
C PHE A 166 6.21 7.04 -13.91
N GLN A 167 6.45 5.96 -14.62
CA GLN A 167 6.19 4.60 -14.17
C GLN A 167 7.45 3.75 -14.34
N LEU A 168 7.90 3.15 -13.24
CA LEU A 168 9.07 2.28 -13.19
C LEU A 168 8.60 0.86 -12.83
N PRO A 169 8.46 -0.03 -13.83
CA PRO A 169 8.17 -1.42 -13.56
C PRO A 169 9.37 -2.11 -12.92
N LEU A 170 9.09 -2.95 -11.93
CA LEU A 170 10.04 -3.89 -11.35
C LEU A 170 9.69 -5.33 -11.83
N ASN A 171 10.05 -6.36 -11.07
CA ASN A 171 9.70 -7.76 -11.32
C ASN A 171 8.24 -8.08 -11.01
N SER A 172 7.71 -7.59 -9.88
CA SER A 172 6.32 -7.83 -9.47
C SER A 172 5.57 -6.55 -9.07
N SER A 173 6.30 -5.48 -8.81
CA SER A 173 5.76 -4.21 -8.32
C SER A 173 5.92 -3.09 -9.35
N LEU A 174 5.14 -2.02 -9.16
CA LEU A 174 5.20 -0.81 -9.97
C LEU A 174 5.38 0.40 -9.07
N ILE A 175 6.44 1.17 -9.31
CA ILE A 175 6.61 2.49 -8.69
C ILE A 175 6.11 3.55 -9.68
N SER A 176 5.26 4.46 -9.24
CA SER A 176 4.81 5.60 -10.05
C SER A 176 5.10 6.92 -9.36
N VAL A 177 5.46 7.92 -10.14
CA VAL A 177 5.55 9.32 -9.70
C VAL A 177 4.61 10.11 -10.58
N GLU A 178 3.63 10.77 -9.99
CA GLU A 178 2.68 11.65 -10.68
C GLU A 178 3.00 13.08 -10.24
N GLY A 179 3.40 13.95 -11.16
CA GLY A 179 3.68 15.35 -10.89
C GLY A 179 2.59 16.24 -11.45
N TYR A 180 2.22 17.27 -10.71
CA TYR A 180 1.14 18.20 -11.07
C TYR A 180 1.64 19.64 -11.11
N GLY A 181 1.20 20.39 -12.13
CA GLY A 181 1.53 21.80 -12.29
C GLY A 181 3.02 22.10 -12.47
N PHE A 182 3.81 21.17 -12.99
CA PHE A 182 5.24 21.37 -13.27
C PHE A 182 5.44 22.27 -14.49
N SER A 183 6.40 23.20 -14.39
CA SER A 183 6.74 24.13 -15.48
C SER A 183 7.28 23.46 -16.74
N SER A 184 7.85 22.25 -16.62
CA SER A 184 8.39 21.48 -17.74
C SER A 184 8.68 20.03 -17.37
N SER A 185 8.75 19.17 -18.38
CA SER A 185 9.25 17.79 -18.26
C SER A 185 10.67 17.73 -17.64
N SER A 186 11.51 18.72 -17.90
CA SER A 186 12.85 18.82 -17.32
C SER A 186 12.82 19.03 -15.80
N ALA A 187 11.91 19.86 -15.31
CA ALA A 187 11.72 20.09 -13.87
C ALA A 187 11.22 18.82 -13.18
N PHE A 188 10.27 18.11 -13.79
CA PHE A 188 9.78 16.83 -13.28
C PHE A 188 10.86 15.72 -13.30
N MET A 189 11.67 15.64 -14.36
CA MET A 189 12.82 14.73 -14.41
C MET A 189 13.85 15.00 -13.29
N ALA A 190 14.03 16.26 -12.88
CA ALA A 190 14.91 16.58 -11.76
C ALA A 190 14.42 15.96 -10.44
N VAL A 191 13.10 15.92 -10.21
CA VAL A 191 12.49 15.23 -9.05
C VAL A 191 12.76 13.73 -9.13
N ILE A 192 12.47 13.10 -10.26
CA ILE A 192 12.70 11.65 -10.46
C ILE A 192 14.16 11.29 -10.17
N ASN A 193 15.12 12.04 -10.71
CA ASN A 193 16.54 11.75 -10.53
C ASN A 193 17.05 11.86 -9.08
N LYS A 194 16.24 12.42 -8.16
CA LYS A 194 16.58 12.52 -6.74
C LYS A 194 15.97 11.42 -5.88
N ILE A 195 15.01 10.66 -6.40
CA ILE A 195 14.40 9.55 -5.68
C ILE A 195 15.31 8.33 -5.74
N ASN A 196 15.57 7.70 -4.59
CA ASN A 196 16.34 6.46 -4.50
C ASN A 196 15.47 5.23 -4.80
N PHE A 197 15.13 5.03 -6.07
CA PHE A 197 14.29 3.90 -6.47
C PHE A 197 14.87 2.52 -6.14
N GLU A 198 16.19 2.41 -6.00
CA GLU A 198 16.84 1.14 -5.66
C GLU A 198 16.60 0.74 -4.21
N GLU A 199 16.57 1.71 -3.31
CA GLU A 199 16.24 1.48 -1.90
C GLU A 199 14.78 1.06 -1.71
N ILE A 200 13.86 1.70 -2.44
CA ILE A 200 12.44 1.32 -2.47
C ILE A 200 12.28 -0.10 -3.04
N ALA A 201 12.97 -0.42 -4.15
CA ALA A 201 12.93 -1.77 -4.73
C ALA A 201 13.46 -2.83 -3.75
N LYS A 202 14.55 -2.53 -3.03
CA LYS A 202 15.08 -3.44 -2.02
C LYS A 202 14.10 -3.69 -0.87
N ALA A 203 13.35 -2.67 -0.44
CA ALA A 203 12.31 -2.84 0.59
C ALA A 203 11.14 -3.70 0.10
N LEU A 204 10.87 -3.71 -1.20
CA LEU A 204 9.91 -4.60 -1.85
C LEU A 204 10.44 -6.03 -2.08
N GLY A 205 11.74 -6.28 -1.84
CA GLY A 205 12.38 -7.58 -2.10
C GLY A 205 12.72 -7.83 -3.57
N GLU A 206 12.96 -6.77 -4.34
CA GLU A 206 13.12 -6.78 -5.81
C GLU A 206 14.55 -6.54 -6.34
#